data_AF-A0A438BM10-F1
#
_entry.id   AF-A0A438BM10-F1
#
_cell.length_a   1.000
_cell.length_b   1.000
_cell.length_c   1.000
_cell.angle_alpha   90.00
_cell.angle_beta   90.00
_cell.angle_gamma   90.00
#
_symmetry.space_group_name_H-M   'P 1'
#
loop_
_entity.id
_entity.type
_entity.pdbx_description
1 polymer ?
#
loop_
_entity_poly.entity_id
_entity_poly.type
_entity_poly.pdbx_seq_one_letter_code
_entity_poly.pdbx_strand_id
1 'polypeptide(L)'
;MSSRSELQVRPEIFYSDTEARRYVSSSWTIKIQAKLSERASELLALPDNGVSKLFIGIDCGPRLYRDALSEKRHQWIGLDILESGAYCCINV
;
A
#
# COMPACT_ATOMS: atom_id res chain seq x y z
N MET A 1 12.55 -6.28 -24.92
CA MET A 1 13.01 -5.42 -23.82
C MET A 1 12.49 -6.03 -22.52
N SER A 2 13.34 -6.25 -21.52
CA SER A 2 12.90 -6.78 -20.22
C SER A 2 11.85 -5.85 -19.62
N SER A 3 10.68 -6.36 -19.24
CA SER A 3 9.59 -5.56 -18.64
C SER A 3 9.81 -5.24 -17.16
N ARG A 4 10.91 -5.72 -16.60
CA ARG A 4 11.22 -5.67 -15.17
C ARG A 4 12.10 -4.47 -14.84
N SER A 5 11.57 -3.55 -14.03
CA SER A 5 12.21 -2.26 -13.72
C SER A 5 13.57 -2.42 -13.05
N GLU A 6 13.78 -3.48 -12.26
CA GLU A 6 15.04 -3.79 -11.59
C GLU A 6 16.18 -4.12 -12.55
N LEU A 7 15.86 -4.41 -13.83
CA LEU A 7 16.84 -4.69 -14.88
C LEU A 7 17.04 -3.51 -15.84
N GLN A 8 16.26 -2.44 -15.70
CA GLN A 8 16.27 -1.30 -16.62
C GLN A 8 17.00 -0.08 -16.07
N VAL A 9 16.86 0.21 -14.78
CA VAL A 9 17.44 1.41 -14.16
C VAL A 9 17.76 1.17 -12.70
N ARG A 10 18.69 1.95 -12.15
CA ARG A 10 19.06 1.81 -10.73
C ARG A 10 17.89 2.21 -9.82
N PRO A 11 17.73 1.56 -8.65
CA PRO A 11 16.62 1.82 -7.74
C PRO A 11 16.44 3.29 -7.39
N GLU A 12 17.52 4.05 -7.21
CA GLU A 12 17.48 5.46 -6.77
C GLU A 12 16.79 6.38 -7.79
N ILE A 13 16.78 6.01 -9.07
CA ILE A 13 16.12 6.78 -10.13
C ILE A 13 14.62 6.47 -10.16
N PHE A 14 14.26 5.20 -9.98
CA PHE A 14 12.86 4.73 -9.99
C PHE A 14 12.11 5.17 -8.72
N TYR A 15 12.83 5.25 -7.61
CA TYR A 15 12.31 5.52 -6.28
C TYR A 15 12.65 6.92 -5.75
N SER A 16 12.93 7.86 -6.65
CA SER A 16 13.11 9.26 -6.27
C SER A 16 11.84 9.85 -5.67
N ASP A 17 11.97 10.82 -4.75
CA ASP A 17 10.86 11.56 -4.17
C ASP A 17 9.86 12.08 -5.20
N THR A 18 10.37 12.51 -6.36
CA THR A 18 9.57 13.08 -7.44
C THR A 18 8.67 12.02 -8.07
N GLU A 19 9.21 10.83 -8.35
CA GLU A 19 8.43 9.74 -8.94
C GLU A 19 7.49 9.11 -7.91
N ALA A 20 7.93 8.99 -6.65
CA ALA A 20 7.07 8.57 -5.55
C ALA A 20 5.86 9.50 -5.38
N ARG A 21 6.06 10.83 -5.42
CA ARG A 21 4.97 11.82 -5.37
C ARG A 21 4.01 11.67 -6.54
N ARG A 22 4.51 11.46 -7.76
CA ARG A 22 3.66 11.23 -8.94
C ARG A 22 2.83 9.96 -8.78
N TYR A 23 3.45 8.88 -8.31
CA TYR A 23 2.78 7.60 -8.08
C TYR A 23 1.64 7.71 -7.07
N VAL A 24 1.87 8.36 -5.92
CA VAL A 24 0.82 8.52 -4.88
C VAL A 24 -0.27 9.53 -5.25
N SER A 25 0.01 10.44 -6.18
CA SER A 25 -0.96 11.44 -6.66
C SER A 25 -1.81 10.96 -7.85
N SER A 26 -1.43 9.84 -8.48
CA SER A 26 -2.13 9.28 -9.63
C SER A 26 -3.49 8.71 -9.21
N SER A 27 -4.57 9.31 -9.70
CA SER A 27 -5.95 8.85 -9.47
C SER A 27 -6.18 7.42 -9.98
N TRP A 28 -5.50 7.04 -11.08
CA TRP A 28 -5.53 5.69 -11.61
C TRP A 28 -4.87 4.70 -10.65
N THR A 29 -3.68 5.02 -10.12
CA THR A 29 -2.97 4.18 -9.14
C THR A 29 -3.79 4.01 -7.88
N ILE A 30 -4.36 5.10 -7.34
CA ILE A 30 -5.24 5.07 -6.16
C ILE A 30 -6.42 4.13 -6.39
N LYS A 31 -7.09 4.26 -7.54
CA LYS A 31 -8.25 3.43 -7.88
C LYS A 31 -7.92 1.94 -7.99
N ILE A 32 -6.82 1.59 -8.67
CA ILE A 32 -6.41 0.19 -8.80
C ILE A 32 -6.08 -0.40 -7.44
N GLN A 33 -5.29 0.31 -6.64
CA GLN A 33 -4.83 -0.18 -5.35
C GLN A 33 -5.97 -0.33 -4.35
N ALA A 34 -6.94 0.60 -4.33
CA ALA A 34 -8.16 0.43 -3.54
C ALA A 34 -8.92 -0.86 -3.91
N LYS A 35 -9.08 -1.13 -5.21
CA LYS A 35 -9.75 -2.34 -5.71
C LYS A 35 -8.97 -3.62 -5.35
N LEU A 36 -7.64 -3.59 -5.41
CA LEU A 36 -6.80 -4.72 -5.03
C LEU A 36 -6.89 -4.99 -3.52
N SER A 37 -6.86 -3.94 -2.69
CA SER A 37 -7.01 -4.05 -1.23
C SER A 37 -8.36 -4.64 -0.83
N GLU A 38 -9.44 -4.20 -1.47
CA GLU A 38 -10.79 -4.74 -1.25
C GLU A 38 -10.84 -6.25 -1.59
N ARG A 39 -10.33 -6.63 -2.77
CA ARG A 39 -10.26 -8.04 -3.18
C ARG A 39 -9.37 -8.89 -2.30
N ALA A 40 -8.23 -8.38 -1.85
CA ALA A 40 -7.37 -9.09 -0.90
C ALA A 40 -8.10 -9.33 0.43
N SER A 41 -8.87 -8.35 0.91
CA SER A 41 -9.69 -8.50 2.10
C SER A 41 -10.77 -9.58 1.93
N GLU A 42 -11.43 -9.66 0.78
CA GLU A 42 -12.37 -10.74 0.46
C GLU A 42 -11.68 -12.12 0.46
N LEU A 43 -10.51 -12.23 -0.16
CA LEU A 43 -9.77 -13.49 -0.29
C LEU A 43 -9.24 -14.02 1.04
N LEU A 44 -8.97 -13.14 2.00
CA LEU A 44 -8.57 -13.54 3.35
C LEU A 44 -9.71 -14.23 4.13
N ALA A 45 -10.96 -14.11 3.66
CA ALA A 45 -12.14 -14.79 4.23
C ALA A 45 -12.20 -14.71 5.76
N LEU A 46 -11.91 -13.53 6.31
CA LEU A 46 -11.83 -13.36 7.76
C LEU A 46 -13.20 -13.61 8.41
N PRO A 47 -13.22 -14.29 9.58
CA PRO A 47 -14.46 -14.55 10.28
C PRO A 47 -15.09 -13.25 10.79
N ASP A 48 -16.39 -13.07 10.56
CA ASP A 48 -17.17 -11.96 11.10
C ASP A 48 -17.60 -12.24 12.54
N ASN A 49 -16.62 -12.33 13.43
CA ASN A 49 -16.81 -12.62 14.86
C ASN A 49 -16.56 -11.40 15.75
N GLY A 50 -16.49 -10.20 15.16
CA GLY A 50 -16.21 -8.94 15.87
C GLY A 50 -14.79 -8.80 16.43
N VAL A 51 -13.91 -9.78 16.19
CA VAL A 51 -12.51 -9.73 16.68
C VAL A 51 -11.66 -8.93 15.71
N SER A 52 -11.07 -7.83 16.21
CA SER A 52 -10.12 -7.04 15.44
C SER A 52 -8.88 -7.88 15.07
N LYS A 53 -8.37 -7.66 13.85
CA LYS A 53 -7.18 -8.32 13.31
C LYS A 53 -6.11 -7.28 13.06
N LEU A 54 -4.85 -7.69 13.13
CA LEU A 54 -3.71 -6.86 12.77
C LEU A 54 -3.23 -7.22 11.36
N PHE A 55 -3.17 -6.22 10.50
CA PHE A 55 -2.62 -6.32 9.15
C PHE A 55 -1.24 -5.71 9.09
N ILE A 56 -0.35 -6.32 8.33
CA ILE A 56 0.97 -5.78 8.03
C ILE A 56 1.04 -5.58 6.52
N GLY A 57 1.05 -4.31 6.09
CA GLY A 57 1.21 -3.93 4.70
C GLY A 57 2.68 -3.75 4.39
N ILE A 58 3.21 -4.53 3.44
CA ILE A 58 4.56 -4.37 2.89
C ILE A 58 4.45 -3.51 1.62
N ASP A 59 5.40 -2.59 1.43
CA ASP A 59 5.40 -1.58 0.36
C ASP A 59 4.14 -0.70 0.39
N CYS A 60 3.76 -0.36 1.62
CA CYS A 60 2.53 0.33 1.95
C CYS A 60 2.67 1.83 1.72
N GLY A 61 2.37 2.26 0.50
CA GLY A 61 2.16 3.68 0.25
C GLY A 61 1.06 4.29 1.14
N PRO A 62 1.10 5.62 1.38
CA PRO A 62 0.26 6.46 2.26
C PRO A 62 -1.20 6.13 2.55
N ARG A 63 -1.91 5.72 1.52
CA ARG A 63 -3.34 6.05 1.38
C ARG A 63 -4.19 4.86 1.01
N LEU A 64 -3.57 3.74 0.67
CA LEU A 64 -4.22 2.71 -0.13
C LEU A 64 -4.93 1.66 0.73
N TYR A 65 -4.47 1.48 1.97
CA TYR A 65 -5.03 0.50 2.89
C TYR A 65 -5.95 1.09 3.95
N ARG A 66 -5.88 2.42 4.18
CA ARG A 66 -6.59 3.07 5.27
C ARG A 66 -8.10 2.94 5.13
N ASP A 67 -8.64 3.32 3.98
CA ASP A 67 -10.10 3.42 3.83
C ASP A 67 -10.75 2.03 3.81
N ALA A 68 -10.11 1.03 3.17
CA ALA A 68 -10.62 -0.34 3.12
C ALA A 68 -10.54 -1.10 4.46
N LEU A 69 -9.51 -0.86 5.29
CA LEU A 69 -9.31 -1.58 6.56
C LEU A 69 -9.94 -0.85 7.76
N SER A 70 -9.99 0.48 7.76
CA SER A 70 -10.61 1.27 8.84
C SER A 70 -12.12 1.02 8.93
N GLU A 71 -12.81 0.77 7.82
CA GLU A 71 -14.23 0.40 7.81
C GLU A 71 -14.50 -0.91 8.57
N LYS A 72 -13.53 -1.84 8.61
CA LYS A 72 -13.65 -3.16 9.27
C LYS A 72 -13.12 -3.20 10.70
N ARG A 73 -12.80 -2.05 11.31
CA ARG A 73 -12.22 -1.93 12.67
C ARG A 73 -10.96 -2.79 12.88
N HIS A 74 -10.20 -3.04 11.82
CA HIS A 74 -8.94 -3.77 11.88
C HIS A 74 -7.77 -2.80 12.04
N GLN A 75 -6.77 -3.21 12.82
CA GLN A 75 -5.52 -2.45 12.97
C GLN A 75 -4.57 -2.77 11.83
N TRP A 76 -3.69 -1.84 11.48
CA TRP A 76 -2.70 -2.08 10.43
C TRP A 76 -1.41 -1.29 10.65
N ILE A 77 -0.31 -1.89 10.20
CA ILE A 77 1.02 -1.30 10.22
C ILE A 77 1.56 -1.31 8.79
N GLY A 78 1.97 -0.14 8.28
CA GLY A 78 2.63 -0.01 6.98
C GLY A 78 4.15 0.00 7.11
N LEU A 79 4.82 -0.85 6.31
CA LEU A 79 6.27 -0.87 6.14
C LEU A 79 6.62 -0.61 4.68
N ASP A 80 7.62 0.23 4.44
CA ASP A 80 8.14 0.54 3.10
C ASP A 80 9.66 0.74 3.19
N ILE A 81 10.40 0.37 2.13
CA ILE A 81 11.85 0.52 2.03
C ILE A 81 12.27 1.93 1.59
N LEU A 82 11.32 2.77 1.19
CA LEU A 82 11.56 4.08 0.63
C LEU A 82 11.79 5.15 1.72
N GLU A 83 12.97 5.78 1.69
CA GLU A 83 13.35 6.87 2.59
C GLU A 83 12.51 8.14 2.35
N SER A 84 12.11 8.39 1.09
CA SER A 84 11.14 9.43 0.73
C SER A 84 9.71 9.12 1.20
N GLY A 85 9.51 7.96 1.84
CA GLY A 85 8.26 7.45 2.36
C GLY A 85 7.70 8.37 3.44
N ALA A 86 7.09 9.47 3.02
CA ALA A 86 6.35 10.42 3.86
C ALA A 86 5.15 9.79 4.60
N TYR A 87 5.08 8.46 4.68
CA TYR A 87 3.99 7.68 5.20
C TYR A 87 4.46 6.31 5.70
N CYS A 88 5.35 6.30 6.70
CA CYS A 88 5.25 5.26 7.70
C CYS A 88 3.89 5.44 8.39
N CYS A 89 2.86 4.80 7.86
CA CYS A 89 1.53 4.87 8.41
C CYS A 89 1.43 3.87 9.56
N ILE A 90 1.55 4.40 10.77
CA ILE A 90 1.13 3.72 11.99
C ILE A 90 -0.28 4.22 12.28
N ASN A 91 -1.27 3.34 12.19
CA ASN A 91 -2.56 3.59 12.81
C ASN A 91 -2.58 2.76 14.10
N VAL A 92 -2.46 3.42 15.25
CA VAL A 92 -2.59 2.79 16.57
C VAL A 92 -4.07 2.63 16.87
#